data_AF-A0AAP9UD53-F1
#
_entry.id   AF-A0AAP9UD53-F1
#
_cell.length_a   1.000
_cell.length_b   1.000
_cell.length_c   1.000
_cell.angle_alpha   90.00
_cell.angle_beta   90.00
_cell.angle_gamma   90.00
#
_symmetry.space_group_name_H-M   'P 1'
#
loop_
_entity.id
_entity.type
_entity.pdbx_description
1 polymer ?
#
loop_
_entity_poly.entity_id
_entity_poly.type
_entity_poly.pdbx_seq_one_letter_code
_entity_poly.pdbx_strand_id
1 'polypeptide(L)' 'MEYILTLTFMTETGKKNSLTISGVKEDVTSEQANALMDNIISNDIFETKNGAYISKVEAKLTQRKITTFDAE' A
#
# COMPACT_ATOMS: atom_id res chain seq x y z
N MET A 1 0.57 -18.49 2.23
CA MET A 1 0.37 -17.29 3.07
C MET A 1 0.39 -16.10 2.14
N GLU A 2 -0.55 -15.19 2.25
CA GLU A 2 -0.62 -14.00 1.39
C GLU A 2 -0.19 -12.78 2.20
N TYR A 3 0.69 -11.95 1.64
CA TYR A 3 1.07 -10.68 2.24
C TYR A 3 0.44 -9.57 1.43
N ILE A 4 -0.10 -8.59 2.14
CA ILE A 4 -0.83 -7.45 1.58
C ILE A 4 -0.19 -6.19 2.12
N LEU A 5 0.35 -5.35 1.24
CA LEU A 5 0.90 -4.05 1.60
C LEU A 5 -0.14 -2.98 1.33
N THR A 6 -0.61 -2.33 2.37
CA THR A 6 -1.52 -1.19 2.31
C THR A 6 -0.75 0.09 2.56
N LEU A 7 -0.66 0.94 1.55
CA LEU A 7 0.02 2.23 1.58
C LEU A 7 -1.03 3.34 1.54
N THR A 8 -1.10 4.16 2.58
CA THR A 8 -1.99 5.32 2.64
C THR A 8 -1.21 6.58 2.33
N PHE A 9 -1.77 7.39 1.44
CA PHE A 9 -1.24 8.65 0.97
C PHE A 9 -2.24 9.78 1.22
N MET A 10 -1.73 11.00 1.28
CA MET A 10 -2.51 12.22 1.28
C MET A 10 -2.45 12.83 -0.13
N THR A 11 -3.63 13.19 -0.64
CA THR A 11 -3.77 13.86 -1.93
C THR A 11 -3.75 15.37 -1.77
N GLU A 12 -3.50 16.09 -2.86
CA GLU A 12 -3.50 17.57 -2.90
C GLU A 12 -4.79 18.20 -2.36
N THR A 13 -5.92 17.52 -2.55
CA THR A 13 -7.22 17.97 -2.04
C THR A 13 -7.40 17.73 -0.54
N GLY A 14 -6.36 17.27 0.17
CA GLY A 14 -6.39 16.96 1.60
C GLY A 14 -7.08 15.64 1.93
N LYS A 15 -7.49 14.86 0.92
CA LYS A 15 -8.14 13.55 1.13
C LYS A 15 -7.10 12.44 1.24
N LYS A 16 -7.38 11.46 2.08
CA LYS A 16 -6.56 10.24 2.20
C LYS A 16 -6.98 9.22 1.14
N ASN A 17 -6.01 8.55 0.55
CA ASN A 17 -6.24 7.49 -0.41
C ASN A 17 -5.29 6.32 -0.08
N SER A 18 -5.81 5.10 -0.12
CA SER A 18 -5.10 3.89 0.27
C SER A 18 -4.90 2.99 -0.95
N LEU A 19 -3.64 2.70 -1.27
CA LEU A 19 -3.22 1.74 -2.27
C LEU A 19 -2.95 0.39 -1.60
N THR A 20 -3.69 -0.63 -2.00
CA THR A 20 -3.53 -2.00 -1.48
C THR A 20 -2.89 -2.87 -2.54
N ILE A 21 -1.76 -3.49 -2.21
CA ILE A 21 -1.00 -4.38 -3.09
C ILE A 21 -1.01 -5.77 -2.45
N SER A 22 -1.75 -6.69 -3.07
CA SER A 22 -1.77 -8.09 -2.67
C SER A 22 -0.64 -8.87 -3.35
N GLY A 23 -0.10 -9.88 -2.67
CA GLY A 23 0.96 -10.74 -3.22
C GLY A 23 2.36 -10.14 -3.11
N VAL A 24 2.59 -9.24 -2.14
CA VAL A 24 3.92 -8.71 -1.86
C VAL A 24 4.81 -9.76 -1.21
N LYS A 25 6.13 -9.55 -1.29
CA LYS A 25 7.09 -10.42 -0.60
C LYS A 25 6.98 -10.22 0.92
N GLU A 26 7.25 -11.28 1.66
CA GLU A 26 7.30 -11.24 3.13
C GLU A 26 8.45 -10.39 3.67
N ASP A 27 9.53 -10.29 2.89
CA ASP A 27 10.73 -9.52 3.22
C ASP A 27 10.57 -8.02 2.90
N VAL A 28 9.35 -7.54 2.67
CA VAL A 28 9.12 -6.10 2.48
C VAL A 28 9.43 -5.38 3.79
N THR A 29 10.49 -4.60 3.76
CA THR A 29 10.93 -3.77 4.88
C THR A 29 10.25 -2.40 4.87
N SER A 30 10.23 -1.75 6.02
CA SER A 30 9.74 -0.37 6.15
C SER A 30 10.50 0.60 5.23
N GLU A 31 11.80 0.39 4.99
CA GLU A 31 12.60 1.22 4.08
C GLU A 31 12.14 1.06 2.63
N GLN A 32 11.92 -0.19 2.18
CA GLN A 32 11.41 -0.46 0.84
C GLN A 32 10.01 0.11 0.65
N ALA A 33 9.12 -0.05 1.64
CA ALA A 33 7.77 0.52 1.58
C ALA A 33 7.81 2.05 1.48
N ASN A 34 8.66 2.71 2.28
CA ASN A 34 8.85 4.17 2.22
C ASN A 34 9.44 4.61 0.87
N ALA A 35 10.47 3.93 0.39
CA ALA A 35 11.08 4.24 -0.91
C ALA A 35 10.07 4.07 -2.06
N LEU A 36 9.19 3.07 -1.97
CA LEU A 36 8.11 2.85 -2.94
C LEU A 36 7.09 4.00 -2.89
N MET A 37 6.72 4.43 -1.67
CA MET A 37 5.84 5.60 -1.47
C MET A 37 6.46 6.88 -2.04
N ASP A 38 7.74 7.13 -1.78
CA ASP A 38 8.46 8.30 -2.30
C ASP A 38 8.57 8.25 -3.83
N ASN A 39 8.82 7.07 -4.41
CA ASN A 39 8.77 6.89 -5.86
C ASN A 39 7.38 7.15 -6.44
N ILE A 40 6.32 6.67 -5.79
CA ILE A 40 4.94 6.90 -6.24
C ILE A 40 4.61 8.40 -6.28
N ILE A 41 5.00 9.13 -5.23
CA ILE A 41 4.82 10.59 -5.14
C ILE A 41 5.68 11.29 -6.19
N SER A 42 6.96 10.91 -6.32
CA SER A 42 7.91 11.56 -7.22
C SER A 42 7.63 11.30 -8.70
N ASN A 43 7.10 10.13 -9.05
CA ASN A 43 6.73 9.81 -10.42
C ASN A 43 5.38 10.43 -10.81
N ASP A 44 4.57 10.83 -9.83
CA ASP A 44 3.23 11.39 -10.02
C ASP A 44 2.35 10.59 -11.00
N ILE A 45 2.57 9.27 -11.04
CA ILE A 45 1.95 8.34 -11.99
C ILE A 45 0.52 7.96 -11.59
N PHE A 46 0.09 8.33 -10.39
CA PHE A 46 -1.24 8.02 -9.87
C PHE A 46 -2.06 9.30 -9.72
N GLU A 47 -2.69 9.71 -10.83
CA GLU A 47 -3.76 10.69 -10.77
C GLU A 47 -5.03 10.03 -10.22
N THR A 48 -5.34 10.36 -8.98
CA THR A 48 -6.62 9.97 -8.38
C THR A 48 -7.67 11.03 -8.74
N LYS A 49 -8.96 10.70 -8.62
CA LYS A 49 -10.04 11.71 -8.73
C LYS A 49 -9.88 12.92 -7.79
N ASN A 50 -9.01 12.80 -6.80
CA ASN A 50 -8.75 13.78 -5.76
C ASN A 50 -7.37 14.46 -5.93
N GLY A 51 -6.70 14.30 -7.08
CA GLY A 51 -5.37 14.86 -7.37
C GLY A 51 -4.23 13.88 -7.13
N ALA A 52 -3.01 14.40 -7.26
CA ALA A 52 -1.75 13.70 -7.04
C ALA A 52 -1.55 13.33 -5.57
N TYR A 53 -0.69 12.33 -5.32
CA TYR A 53 -0.22 12.03 -3.96
C TYR A 53 0.89 12.99 -3.57
N ILE A 54 0.69 13.74 -2.47
CA ILE A 54 1.67 14.73 -1.98
C ILE A 54 2.39 14.31 -0.71
N SER A 55 1.86 13.34 0.03
CA SER A 55 2.49 12.90 1.28
C SER A 55 2.16 11.46 1.63
N LYS A 56 3.14 10.78 2.24
CA LYS A 56 2.98 9.46 2.86
C LYS A 56 2.32 9.59 4.22
N VAL A 57 1.25 8.81 4.44
CA VAL A 57 0.50 8.81 5.70
C VAL A 57 0.88 7.58 6.52
N GLU A 58 0.80 6.39 5.92
CA GLU A 58 0.98 5.15 6.65
C GLU A 58 1.29 3.98 5.70
N ALA A 59 2.25 3.13 6.06
CA ALA A 59 2.49 1.85 5.40
C ALA A 59 2.15 0.69 6.36
N LYS A 60 1.31 -0.24 5.92
CA LYS A 60 0.87 -1.41 6.69
C LYS A 60 1.12 -2.69 5.89
N LEU A 61 1.95 -3.58 6.42
CA LEU A 61 2.10 -4.92 5.91
C LEU A 61 1.17 -5.85 6.70
N THR A 62 0.21 -6.46 6.01
CA THR A 62 -0.75 -7.40 6.59
C THR A 62 -0.43 -8.81 6.10
N GLN A 63 -0.25 -9.73 7.04
CA GLN A 63 -0.09 -11.15 6.74
C GLN A 63 -1.45 -11.85 6.87
N ARG A 64 -1.92 -12.47 5.78
CA ARG A 64 -3.15 -13.25 5.74
C ARG A 64 -2.83 -14.74 5.57
N LYS A 65 -3.21 -15.53 6.57
CA LYS A 65 -3.17 -17.01 6.51
C LYS A 65 -4.58 -17.53 6.27
N ILE A 66 -4.81 -18.14 5.11
CA ILE A 66 -6.05 -18.85 4.79
C ILE A 66 -5.80 -20.33 5.06
N THR A 67 -6.58 -20.92 5.96
CA THR A 67 -6.59 -22.37 6.19
C THR A 67 -7.95 -22.87 5.76
N THR A 68 -8.01 -23.61 4.65
CA THR A 68 -9.22 -24.30 4.23
C THR A 68 -9.32 -25.58 5.04
N PHE A 69 -10.45 -25.78 5.72
CA PHE A 69 -10.79 -27.06 6.32
C PHE A 69 -11.91 -27.66 5.47
N ASP A 70 -11.71 -28.87 5.00
CA ASP A 70 -12.80 -29.66 4.44
C ASP A 70 -13.80 -29.95 5.55
N ALA A 71 -15.07 -29.63 5.29
CA ALA A 71 -16.18 -30.06 6.13
C ALA A 71 -16.62 -31.45 5.62
N GLU A 72 -16.41 -32.48 6.43
CA GLU A 72 -17.00 -33.82 6.25
C GLU A 72 -18.38 -33.88 6.90
#